data_AF-A0AAW5SAA6-F1
#
_entry.id   AF-A0AAW5SAA6-F1
#
_cell.length_a   1.000
_cell.length_b   1.000
_cell.length_c   1.000
_cell.angle_alpha   90.00
_cell.angle_beta   90.00
_cell.angle_gamma   90.00
#
_symmetry.space_group_name_H-M   'P 1'
#
loop_
_entity.id
_entity.type
_entity.pdbx_description
1 polymer ?
#
loop_
_entity_poly.entity_id
_entity_poly.type
_entity_poly.pdbx_seq_one_letter_code
_entity_poly.pdbx_strand_id
1 'polypeptide(L)' 'MINVGDRVRLAWRTHDLTTPTGIVTDLYDNGDVEVDWWAGRITNRESPDDLHVLESPARVPQ' A
#
# COMPACT_ATOMS: atom_id res chain seq x y z
N MET A 1 -0.43 5.94 -9.22
CA MET A 1 0.93 5.37 -9.22
C MET A 1 1.34 5.24 -7.78
N ILE A 2 1.57 4.02 -7.31
CA ILE A 2 1.95 3.70 -5.93
C ILE A 2 3.45 3.93 -5.76
N ASN A 3 3.87 4.46 -4.62
CA ASN A 3 5.25 4.74 -4.26
C ASN A 3 5.59 4.19 -2.86
N VAL A 4 6.87 4.01 -2.58
CA VAL A 4 7.35 3.72 -1.21
C VAL A 4 6.88 4.83 -0.26
N GLY A 5 6.33 4.43 0.89
CA GLY A 5 5.74 5.31 1.88
C GLY A 5 4.27 5.65 1.64
N ASP A 6 3.66 5.24 0.51
CA ASP A 6 2.22 5.36 0.33
C ASP A 6 1.49 4.48 1.35
N ARG A 7 0.45 5.06 1.96
CA ARG A 7 -0.50 4.33 2.79
C ARG A 7 -1.56 3.72 1.90
N VAL A 8 -1.71 2.41 1.98
CA VAL A 8 -2.59 1.63 1.10
C VAL A 8 -3.58 0.79 1.89
N ARG A 9 -4.63 0.36 1.18
CA ARG A 9 -5.55 -0.71 1.59
C ARG A 9 -5.83 -1.62 0.41
N LEU A 10 -6.36 -2.81 0.67
CA LEU A 10 -6.81 -3.70 -0.41
C LEU A 10 -8.04 -3.12 -1.14
N ALA A 11 -7.99 -3.08 -2.47
CA ALA A 11 -9.00 -2.46 -3.34
C ALA A 11 -10.37 -3.16 -3.25
N TRP A 12 -10.36 -4.49 -3.15
CA TRP A 12 -11.58 -5.31 -3.01
C TRP A 12 -12.22 -5.21 -1.61
N ARG A 13 -11.56 -4.54 -0.64
CA ARG A 13 -12.05 -4.31 0.73
C ARG A 13 -12.33 -2.84 1.05
N THR A 14 -12.44 -2.00 0.02
CA THR A 14 -12.61 -0.55 0.15
C THR A 14 -13.83 -0.06 0.96
N HIS A 15 -14.83 -0.91 1.22
CA HIS A 15 -16.02 -0.56 2.00
C HIS A 15 -16.03 -1.11 3.43
N ASP A 16 -14.98 -1.83 3.82
CA ASP A 16 -14.88 -2.49 5.11
C ASP A 16 -13.95 -1.68 6.03
N LEU A 17 -14.53 -1.07 7.08
CA LEU A 17 -13.82 -0.24 8.06
C LEU A 17 -12.87 -1.08 8.96
N THR A 18 -12.95 -2.41 8.89
CA THR A 18 -12.04 -3.32 9.61
C THR A 18 -10.80 -3.68 8.80
N THR A 19 -10.70 -3.19 7.57
CA THR A 19 -9.64 -3.58 6.64
C THR A 19 -8.27 -3.11 7.13
N PRO A 20 -7.25 -3.99 7.10
CA PRO A 20 -5.88 -3.60 7.35
C PRO A 20 -5.46 -2.46 6.44
N THR A 21 -4.94 -1.39 7.03
CA THR A 21 -4.15 -0.41 6.29
C THR A 21 -2.69 -0.77 6.44
N GLY A 22 -1.92 -0.52 5.39
CA GLY A 22 -0.49 -0.81 5.36
C GLY A 22 0.29 0.34 4.75
N ILE A 23 1.61 0.24 4.85
CA ILE A 23 2.55 1.17 4.22
C ILE A 23 3.38 0.40 3.21
N VAL A 24 3.53 0.95 2.01
CA VAL A 24 4.43 0.39 1.01
C VAL A 24 5.87 0.58 1.45
N THR A 25 6.61 -0.51 1.62
CA THR A 25 8.01 -0.49 2.08
C THR A 25 9.00 -0.64 0.93
N ASP A 26 8.61 -1.29 -0.17
CA ASP A 26 9.49 -1.50 -1.33
C ASP A 26 8.71 -1.63 -2.65
N LEU A 27 9.41 -1.43 -3.77
CA LEU A 27 8.91 -1.59 -5.14
C LEU A 27 9.85 -2.52 -5.92
N TYR A 28 9.29 -3.56 -6.53
CA TYR A 28 10.05 -4.52 -7.32
C TYR A 28 10.01 -4.18 -8.82
N ASP A 29 11.03 -4.62 -9.58
CA ASP A 29 11.17 -4.34 -11.02
C ASP A 29 10.00 -4.85 -11.87
N ASN A 30 9.28 -5.86 -11.39
CA ASN A 30 8.09 -6.41 -12.04
C ASN A 30 6.81 -5.59 -11.75
N GLY A 31 6.92 -4.52 -10.97
CA GLY A 31 5.81 -3.66 -10.56
C GLY A 31 5.16 -4.07 -9.26
N ASP A 32 5.47 -5.23 -8.68
CA ASP A 32 4.93 -5.63 -7.38
C ASP A 32 5.43 -4.71 -6.27
N VAL A 33 4.68 -4.62 -5.18
CA VAL A 33 5.05 -3.80 -4.03
C VAL A 33 5.10 -4.64 -2.77
N GLU A 34 6.00 -4.29 -1.86
CA GLU A 34 5.98 -4.83 -0.51
C GLU A 34 5.16 -3.91 0.40
N VAL A 35 4.25 -4.48 1.19
CA VAL A 35 3.40 -3.74 2.11
C VAL A 35 3.56 -4.28 3.52
N ASP A 36 3.87 -3.40 4.48
CA ASP A 36 3.78 -3.69 5.91
C ASP A 36 2.36 -3.37 6.41
N TRP A 37 1.62 -4.42 6.76
CA TRP A 37 0.24 -4.33 7.24
C TRP A 37 0.19 -4.12 8.75
N TRP A 38 -0.51 -3.07 9.20
CA TRP A 38 -0.67 -2.79 10.64
C TRP A 38 -1.49 -3.84 11.38
N ALA A 39 -2.35 -4.58 10.67
CA ALA A 39 -3.05 -5.73 11.24
C ALA A 39 -2.08 -6.90 11.40
N GLY A 40 -1.37 -6.92 12.52
CA GLY A 40 -0.53 -8.05 12.92
C GLY A 40 0.93 -7.99 12.48
N ARG A 41 1.43 -6.86 11.96
CA ARG A 41 2.82 -6.70 11.46
C ARG A 41 3.20 -7.79 10.45
N ILE A 42 2.35 -7.95 9.44
CA ILE A 42 2.59 -8.90 8.37
C ILE A 42 3.12 -8.10 7.18
N THR A 43 4.30 -8.47 6.69
CA THR A 43 4.83 -7.95 5.43
C THR A 43 4.43 -8.91 4.32
N ASN A 44 3.78 -8.40 3.27
CA ASN A 44 3.39 -9.22 2.13
C ASN A 44 3.70 -8.51 0.80
N ARG A 45 3.94 -9.31 -0.25
CA ARG A 45 4.06 -8.80 -1.62
C ARG A 45 2.67 -8.75 -2.27
N GLU A 46 2.37 -7.62 -2.88
CA GLU A 46 1.06 -7.32 -3.46
C GLU A 46 1.21 -6.74 -4.87
N SER A 47 0.23 -6.99 -5.73
CA SER A 47 0.13 -6.30 -7.01
C SER A 47 -0.40 -4.88 -6.78
N PRO A 48 0.12 -3.85 -7.46
CA PRO A 48 -0.39 -2.49 -7.32
C PRO A 48 -1.88 -2.34 -7.65
N ASP A 49 -2.37 -3.13 -8.59
CA ASP A 49 -3.77 -3.11 -9.04
C ASP A 49 -4.75 -3.60 -7.97
N ASP A 50 -4.26 -4.39 -7.01
CA ASP A 50 -5.03 -4.89 -5.86
C ASP A 50 -5.06 -3.90 -4.69
N LEU A 51 -4.37 -2.76 -4.83
CA LEU A 51 -4.20 -1.76 -3.78
C LEU A 51 -4.89 -0.45 -4.13
N HIS A 52 -5.48 0.15 -3.10
CA HIS A 52 -6.04 1.48 -3.14
C HIS A 52 -5.23 2.40 -2.24
N VAL A 53 -4.66 3.44 -2.83
CA VAL A 53 -3.91 4.46 -2.11
C VAL A 53 -4.88 5.31 -1.29
N LEU A 54 -4.62 5.41 0.01
CA LEU A 54 -5.36 6.24 0.94
C LEU A 54 -4.70 7.59 1.12
N GLU A 55 -3.40 7.59 1.33
CA GLU A 55 -2.57 8.77 1.52
C GLU A 55 -1.25 8.53 0.81
N SER A 56 -0.83 9.47 -0.03
CA SER A 56 0.54 9.49 -0.54
C SER A 56 1.35 10.48 0.28
N PRO A 57 2.66 10.25 0.50
CA PRO A 57 3.54 11.30 0.96
C PRO A 57 3.33 12.46 -0.01
N ALA A 58 2.99 13.64 0.52
CA ALA A 58 2.89 14.83 -0.31
C ALA A 58 4.15 14.90 -1.16
N ARG A 59 4.01 14.82 -2.50
CA ARG A 59 5.15 15.04 -3.40
C ARG A 59 5.76 16.34 -2.96
N VAL A 60 6.91 16.27 -2.29
CA VAL A 60 7.67 17.47 -1.97
C VAL A 60 7.95 18.09 -3.33
N PRO A 61 7.42 19.29 -3.64
CA PRO A 61 7.77 19.94 -4.89
C PRO A 61 9.29 20.14 -4.84
N GLN A 62 10.02 19.48 -5.74
CA GLN A 62 11.42 19.84 -5.98
C GLN A 62 11.49 21.22 -6.61
#